data_AF-A0A2G1X804-F1
#
_entry.id   AF-A0A2G1X804-F1
#
_cell.length_a   1.000
_cell.length_b   1.000
_cell.length_c   1.000
_cell.angle_alpha   90.00
_cell.angle_beta   90.00
_cell.angle_gamma   90.00
#
_symmetry.space_group_name_H-M   'P 1'
#
loop_
_entity.id
_entity.type
_entity.pdbx_description
1 polymer ?
#
loop_
_entity_poly.entity_id
_entity_poly.type
_entity_poly.pdbx_seq_one_letter_code
_entity_poly.pdbx_strand_id
1 'polypeptide(L)'
;MVRYEGVEERRKDWMTLLTRYDTETTDRSTLSNLLESIIQTDDSVLFQVIFEPRSDWSPKAQRQKGRLKRGVHTTGGMIARSVLDAVVGVSDEEKQQRHRGDTPEEIGGTIMDSQVDGQRAGQSRMGQIDMKNPSHTYNVSLRAAAQTERTAKNLQDSLNHLSGTFYAIEGKYLGENENEYRRMLNHEITYPNGFEMVTRRKSMLVCNIKELANFITVPSIDALPKASRGGTGGKPKAQSALTSPNEEVFREFTGGMTIGHAVTALRDDTDTTNEISAIDSVNQWWDEINKRDALALSAGDLTHHYVRAATTGSGKTVATLNDMLTTHEQLNGPTILIDPKGGEMCRNYLRCHRTLFGDLDDVEYIKVPEENGNIPGIPFFDLRPLTRSAGRERETAIQDLIDHYFQLLRFVLGRETVDQAFVANEILTNLIKGLFDEKNGSDYFTIGDLLDAARDFQHHGRSIENLEEVDP
;
A
#
# COMPACT_ATOMS: atom_id res chain seq x y z
N MET A 1 16.42 -29.88 2.37
CA MET A 1 15.21 -29.98 1.53
C MET A 1 13.98 -30.33 2.37
N VAL A 2 12.80 -29.93 1.91
CA VAL A 2 11.49 -30.30 2.46
C VAL A 2 10.69 -31.01 1.38
N ARG A 3 10.02 -32.10 1.76
CA ARG A 3 9.03 -32.78 0.93
C ARG A 3 7.68 -32.72 1.63
N TYR A 4 6.64 -32.27 0.94
CA TYR A 4 5.30 -32.30 1.53
C TYR A 4 4.63 -33.65 1.24
N GLU A 5 4.14 -34.28 2.31
CA GLU A 5 3.57 -35.62 2.30
C GLU A 5 2.07 -35.54 2.60
N GLY A 6 1.30 -36.43 1.97
CA GLY A 6 -0.11 -36.63 2.28
C GLY A 6 -0.25 -37.51 3.52
N VAL A 7 -0.96 -37.01 4.52
CA VAL A 7 -1.20 -37.69 5.79
C VAL A 7 -2.67 -38.11 5.87
N GLU A 8 -2.89 -39.42 5.93
CA GLU A 8 -4.22 -40.02 5.98
C GLU A 8 -4.62 -40.30 7.44
N GLU A 9 -5.80 -39.89 7.88
CA GLU A 9 -6.29 -40.28 9.22
C GLU A 9 -6.58 -41.80 9.25
N ARG A 10 -7.30 -42.30 8.24
CA ARG A 10 -7.53 -43.73 7.97
C ARG A 10 -6.99 -44.10 6.58
N ARG A 11 -6.59 -45.36 6.41
CA ARG A 11 -6.07 -45.83 5.11
C ARG A 11 -7.09 -45.55 3.99
N LYS A 12 -6.59 -44.97 2.91
CA LYS A 12 -7.31 -44.49 1.72
C LYS A 12 -8.03 -43.16 1.89
N ASP A 13 -7.76 -42.39 2.95
CA ASP A 13 -8.28 -41.03 3.06
C ASP A 13 -7.64 -40.09 2.02
N TRP A 14 -6.59 -40.49 1.28
CA TRP A 14 -6.16 -39.78 0.06
C TRP A 14 -7.29 -39.61 -0.98
N MET A 15 -8.35 -40.42 -0.91
CA MET A 15 -9.54 -40.32 -1.75
C MET A 15 -10.49 -39.19 -1.34
N THR A 16 -10.29 -38.57 -0.16
CA THR A 16 -11.08 -37.44 0.33
C THR A 16 -10.42 -36.11 -0.05
N LEU A 17 -11.10 -35.00 0.25
CA LEU A 17 -10.67 -33.67 -0.16
C LEU A 17 -9.63 -33.08 0.79
N LEU A 18 -8.67 -32.36 0.21
CA LEU A 18 -7.93 -31.23 0.75
C LEU A 18 -8.79 -29.96 0.66
N THR A 19 -8.30 -28.84 1.16
CA THR A 19 -8.95 -27.54 0.96
C THR A 19 -9.10 -27.27 -0.54
N ARG A 20 -10.29 -26.85 -0.97
CA ARG A 20 -10.57 -26.54 -2.38
C ARG A 20 -10.19 -25.08 -2.65
N TYR A 21 -9.65 -24.82 -3.83
CA TYR A 21 -9.43 -23.45 -4.29
C TYR A 21 -10.77 -22.77 -4.53
N ASP A 22 -10.96 -21.61 -3.91
CA ASP A 22 -12.14 -20.77 -4.02
C ASP A 22 -11.72 -19.34 -4.34
N THR A 23 -12.22 -18.80 -5.45
CA THR A 23 -11.93 -17.44 -5.92
C THR A 23 -12.90 -16.39 -5.39
N GLU A 24 -14.05 -16.78 -4.83
CA GLU A 24 -15.10 -15.85 -4.42
C GLU A 24 -15.04 -15.47 -2.94
N THR A 25 -14.44 -16.31 -2.10
CA THR A 25 -14.45 -16.13 -0.63
C THR A 25 -13.08 -15.88 -0.02
N THR A 26 -12.00 -15.97 -0.80
CA THR A 26 -10.63 -16.00 -0.25
C THR A 26 -9.88 -14.70 -0.56
N ASP A 27 -9.85 -13.78 0.41
CA ASP A 27 -9.12 -12.50 0.32
C ASP A 27 -7.59 -12.66 0.29
N ARG A 28 -7.07 -13.86 0.61
CA ARG A 28 -5.64 -14.14 0.77
C ARG A 28 -5.20 -15.37 -0.01
N SER A 29 -4.12 -15.27 -0.79
CA SER A 29 -3.61 -16.40 -1.57
C SER A 29 -3.30 -17.65 -0.73
N THR A 30 -3.57 -18.83 -1.28
CA THR A 30 -3.23 -20.15 -0.70
C THR A 30 -1.72 -20.42 -0.62
N LEU A 31 -0.90 -19.65 -1.34
CA LEU A 31 0.56 -19.71 -1.25
C LEU A 31 1.14 -18.62 -0.33
N SER A 32 0.29 -17.80 0.30
CA SER A 32 0.73 -16.66 1.12
C SER A 32 1.70 -17.06 2.22
N ASN A 33 1.37 -18.08 3.00
CA ASN A 33 2.20 -18.52 4.13
C ASN A 33 3.57 -19.04 3.65
N LEU A 34 3.61 -19.68 2.48
CA LEU A 34 4.86 -20.14 1.86
C LEU A 34 5.71 -18.94 1.41
N LEU A 35 5.11 -17.97 0.72
CA LEU A 35 5.82 -16.79 0.22
C LEU A 35 6.27 -15.86 1.35
N GLU A 36 5.49 -15.72 2.43
CA GLU A 36 5.91 -15.00 3.63
C GLU A 36 7.13 -15.65 4.29
N SER A 37 7.11 -16.97 4.41
CA SER A 37 8.22 -17.73 5.00
C SER A 37 9.50 -17.57 4.17
N ILE A 38 9.38 -17.51 2.84
CA ILE A 38 10.52 -17.29 1.93
C ILE A 38 11.09 -15.88 2.11
N ILE A 39 10.23 -14.87 2.25
CA ILE A 39 10.66 -13.46 2.23
C ILE A 39 11.19 -12.95 3.57
N GLN A 40 10.88 -13.65 4.66
CA GLN A 40 11.50 -13.40 5.95
C GLN A 40 12.98 -13.83 6.00
N THR A 41 13.54 -14.37 4.90
CA THR A 41 14.90 -14.88 4.84
C THR A 41 15.63 -14.34 3.60
N ASP A 42 16.92 -14.05 3.74
CA ASP A 42 17.79 -13.66 2.61
C ASP A 42 18.32 -14.89 1.83
N ASP A 43 17.84 -16.09 2.18
CA ASP A 43 18.28 -17.34 1.57
C ASP A 43 17.63 -17.59 0.21
N SER A 44 18.37 -18.25 -0.69
CA SER A 44 17.78 -18.76 -1.92
C SER A 44 16.87 -19.96 -1.62
N VAL A 45 15.60 -19.84 -2.01
CA VAL A 45 14.59 -20.90 -1.90
C VAL A 45 14.03 -21.26 -3.27
N LEU A 46 13.95 -22.55 -3.55
CA LEU A 46 13.30 -23.12 -4.74
C LEU A 46 12.13 -23.99 -4.30
N PHE A 47 10.90 -23.57 -4.62
CA PHE A 47 9.69 -24.37 -4.46
C PHE A 47 9.27 -24.98 -5.80
N GLN A 48 8.92 -26.27 -5.81
CA GLN A 48 8.57 -26.99 -7.02
C GLN A 48 7.31 -27.83 -6.82
N VAL A 49 6.40 -27.71 -7.79
CA VAL A 49 5.16 -28.47 -7.92
C VAL A 49 5.24 -29.27 -9.22
N ILE A 50 5.16 -30.59 -9.15
CA ILE A 50 5.07 -31.45 -10.33
C ILE A 50 3.85 -32.33 -10.21
N PHE A 51 3.13 -32.47 -11.32
CA PHE A 51 1.92 -33.27 -11.36
C PHE A 51 1.77 -34.02 -12.68
N GLU A 52 1.08 -35.14 -12.63
CA GLU A 52 0.66 -35.92 -13.80
C GLU A 52 -0.79 -36.38 -13.64
N PRO A 53 -1.52 -36.64 -14.75
CA PRO A 53 -2.84 -37.25 -14.69
C PRO A 53 -2.80 -38.62 -14.01
N ARG A 54 -3.70 -38.86 -13.07
CA ARG A 54 -3.88 -40.16 -12.41
C ARG A 54 -4.93 -40.98 -13.18
N SER A 55 -4.69 -42.29 -13.30
CA SER A 55 -5.66 -43.20 -13.89
C SER A 55 -6.98 -43.22 -13.11
N ASP A 56 -8.09 -43.39 -13.85
CA ASP A 56 -9.43 -43.43 -13.27
C ASP A 56 -9.52 -44.50 -12.16
N TRP A 57 -9.91 -44.05 -10.98
CA TRP A 57 -10.08 -44.90 -9.80
C TRP A 57 -11.53 -44.94 -9.32
N SER A 58 -12.51 -44.55 -10.15
CA SER A 58 -13.94 -44.68 -9.89
C SER A 58 -14.36 -46.08 -9.39
N PRO A 59 -13.85 -47.21 -9.95
CA PRO A 59 -14.16 -48.53 -9.41
C PRO A 59 -13.63 -48.73 -7.98
N LYS A 60 -12.46 -48.17 -7.66
CA LYS A 60 -11.88 -48.21 -6.30
C LYS A 60 -12.67 -47.33 -5.34
N ALA A 61 -13.14 -46.16 -5.81
CA ALA A 61 -14.01 -45.26 -5.06
C ALA A 61 -15.30 -45.95 -4.64
N GLN A 62 -15.99 -46.63 -5.58
CA GLN A 62 -17.24 -47.34 -5.28
C GLN A 62 -17.04 -48.50 -4.28
N ARG A 63 -15.95 -49.26 -4.41
CA ARG A 63 -15.58 -50.28 -3.41
C ARG A 63 -15.31 -49.67 -2.04
N GLN A 64 -14.65 -48.51 -1.99
CA GLN A 64 -14.37 -47.82 -0.73
C GLN A 64 -15.65 -47.29 -0.10
N LYS A 65 -16.54 -46.66 -0.85
CA LYS A 65 -17.86 -46.22 -0.37
C LYS A 65 -18.68 -47.39 0.16
N GLY A 66 -18.66 -48.54 -0.52
CA GLY A 66 -19.29 -49.77 -0.04
C GLY A 66 -18.72 -50.28 1.29
N ARG A 67 -17.40 -50.12 1.52
CA ARG A 67 -16.76 -50.46 2.80
C ARG A 67 -17.11 -49.48 3.91
N LEU A 68 -17.18 -48.18 3.60
CA LEU A 68 -17.59 -47.14 4.53
C LEU A 68 -19.05 -47.33 4.97
N LYS A 69 -19.96 -47.66 4.04
CA LYS A 69 -21.37 -47.98 4.34
C LYS A 69 -21.55 -49.19 5.26
N ARG A 70 -20.57 -50.12 5.30
CA ARG A 70 -20.63 -51.35 6.11
C ARG A 70 -19.82 -51.24 7.41
N GLY A 71 -19.12 -50.14 7.67
CA GLY A 71 -18.30 -49.97 8.88
C GLY A 71 -17.14 -50.97 9.02
N VAL A 72 -16.58 -51.49 7.91
CA VAL A 72 -15.52 -52.52 7.93
C VAL A 72 -14.26 -52.01 7.24
N HIS A 73 -13.17 -51.85 8.01
CA HIS A 73 -11.93 -51.20 7.55
C HIS A 73 -10.81 -52.13 7.02
N THR A 74 -10.95 -53.46 7.05
CA THR A 74 -9.94 -54.37 6.47
C THR A 74 -10.57 -55.66 5.91
N THR A 75 -9.96 -56.24 4.86
CA THR A 75 -10.43 -57.50 4.24
C THR A 75 -10.36 -58.69 5.21
N GLY A 76 -9.38 -58.70 6.14
CA GLY A 76 -9.30 -59.70 7.22
C GLY A 76 -10.38 -59.53 8.29
N GLY A 77 -10.82 -58.28 8.54
CA GLY A 77 -11.97 -58.00 9.40
C GLY A 77 -13.29 -58.52 8.84
N MET A 78 -13.46 -58.63 7.52
CA MET A 78 -14.65 -59.28 6.94
C MET A 78 -14.72 -60.77 7.29
N ILE A 79 -13.59 -61.49 7.23
CA ILE A 79 -13.57 -62.95 7.50
C ILE A 79 -13.78 -63.22 8.99
N ALA A 80 -13.07 -62.50 9.87
CA ALA A 80 -13.22 -62.67 11.31
C ALA A 80 -14.64 -62.30 11.78
N ARG A 81 -15.25 -61.26 11.21
CA ARG A 81 -16.58 -60.77 11.58
C ARG A 81 -17.71 -61.58 10.95
N SER A 82 -17.52 -62.14 9.74
CA SER A 82 -18.46 -63.11 9.18
C SER A 82 -18.44 -64.45 9.91
N VAL A 83 -17.26 -64.88 10.41
CA VAL A 83 -17.15 -66.07 11.26
C VAL A 83 -17.77 -65.80 12.64
N LEU A 84 -17.58 -64.61 13.22
CA LEU A 84 -18.27 -64.22 14.46
C LEU A 84 -19.79 -64.14 14.28
N ASP A 85 -20.28 -63.43 13.25
CA ASP A 85 -21.72 -63.26 12.98
C ASP A 85 -22.41 -64.61 12.63
N ALA A 86 -21.66 -65.61 12.11
CA ALA A 86 -22.18 -66.96 11.84
C ALA A 86 -22.21 -67.88 13.07
N VAL A 87 -21.35 -67.62 14.07
CA VAL A 87 -21.24 -68.41 15.30
C VAL A 87 -22.07 -67.81 16.45
N VAL A 88 -22.19 -66.49 16.49
CA VAL A 88 -22.88 -65.73 17.54
C VAL A 88 -23.92 -64.87 16.82
N GLY A 89 -25.14 -65.37 16.73
CA GLY A 89 -26.23 -64.66 16.05
C GLY A 89 -26.37 -63.22 16.57
N VAL A 90 -26.37 -62.26 15.64
CA VAL A 90 -26.39 -60.82 15.93
C VAL A 90 -27.78 -60.41 16.41
N SER A 91 -27.89 -59.83 17.61
CA SER A 91 -29.15 -59.28 18.14
C SER A 91 -29.53 -57.97 17.46
N ASP A 92 -30.83 -57.61 17.49
CA ASP A 92 -31.35 -56.43 16.79
C ASP A 92 -30.83 -55.08 17.35
N GLU A 93 -30.28 -55.06 18.57
CA GLU A 93 -29.61 -53.89 19.15
C GLU A 93 -28.25 -53.60 18.49
N GLU A 94 -27.49 -54.63 18.07
CA GLU A 94 -26.25 -54.44 17.31
C GLU A 94 -26.50 -53.96 15.88
N LYS A 95 -27.66 -54.26 15.28
CA LYS A 95 -28.04 -53.70 13.96
C LYS A 95 -28.27 -52.20 14.02
N GLN A 96 -28.79 -51.67 15.13
CA GLN A 96 -29.03 -50.23 15.29
C GLN A 96 -27.72 -49.45 15.50
N GLN A 97 -26.72 -50.02 16.19
CA GLN A 97 -25.39 -49.39 16.29
C GLN A 97 -24.62 -49.39 14.96
N ARG A 98 -24.87 -50.37 14.08
CA ARG A 98 -24.31 -50.43 12.70
C ARG A 98 -24.83 -49.31 11.77
N HIS A 99 -25.84 -48.55 12.18
CA HIS A 99 -26.44 -47.45 11.41
C HIS A 99 -26.13 -46.03 11.92
N ARG A 100 -25.30 -45.89 12.96
CA ARG A 100 -24.72 -44.58 13.30
C ARG A 100 -23.64 -44.25 12.27
N GLY A 101 -23.93 -43.32 11.37
CA GLY A 101 -22.90 -42.73 10.51
C GLY A 101 -21.84 -42.04 11.37
N ASP A 102 -20.57 -42.17 10.99
CA ASP A 102 -19.47 -41.34 11.49
C ASP A 102 -19.72 -39.87 11.06
N THR A 103 -20.69 -39.21 11.69
CA THR A 103 -20.83 -37.75 11.75
C THR A 103 -19.94 -37.24 12.88
N PRO A 104 -19.16 -36.17 12.69
CA PRO A 104 -18.53 -35.47 13.81
C PRO A 104 -19.61 -35.09 14.85
N GLU A 105 -19.35 -35.35 16.13
CA GLU A 105 -20.23 -34.88 17.21
C GLU A 105 -20.12 -33.36 17.33
N GLU A 106 -20.93 -32.63 16.57
CA GLU A 106 -21.29 -31.25 16.87
C GLU A 106 -22.78 -31.02 16.53
N ILE A 107 -23.60 -31.13 17.57
CA ILE A 107 -24.89 -30.46 17.84
C ILE A 107 -25.76 -30.09 16.62
N GLY A 108 -26.81 -30.90 16.37
CA GLY A 108 -28.19 -30.44 16.15
C GLY A 108 -28.57 -29.78 14.81
N GLY A 109 -29.39 -30.49 14.01
CA GLY A 109 -30.32 -29.86 13.07
C GLY A 109 -30.37 -30.50 11.68
N THR A 110 -31.40 -31.29 11.41
CA THR A 110 -31.83 -31.66 10.06
C THR A 110 -32.30 -30.42 9.30
N ILE A 111 -31.54 -29.98 8.29
CA ILE A 111 -32.04 -29.11 7.22
C ILE A 111 -31.53 -29.65 5.89
N MET A 112 -32.44 -30.24 5.11
CA MET A 112 -32.30 -30.31 3.65
C MET A 112 -32.38 -28.89 3.13
N ASP A 113 -31.30 -28.36 2.57
CA ASP A 113 -31.38 -27.13 1.79
C ASP A 113 -30.42 -27.20 0.60
N SER A 114 -30.96 -26.94 -0.58
CA SER A 114 -30.39 -27.25 -1.89
C SER A 114 -29.66 -26.07 -2.55
N GLN A 115 -29.20 -25.07 -1.78
CA GLN A 115 -28.67 -23.82 -2.35
C GLN A 115 -27.62 -23.11 -1.48
N VAL A 116 -26.43 -23.67 -1.22
CA VAL A 116 -25.23 -22.87 -0.88
C VAL A 116 -23.94 -23.66 -1.16
N ASP A 117 -23.01 -23.12 -1.96
CA ASP A 117 -21.75 -23.77 -2.39
C ASP A 117 -20.55 -23.41 -1.49
N GLY A 118 -20.71 -23.50 -0.17
CA GLY A 118 -19.66 -23.24 0.83
C GLY A 118 -19.21 -24.50 1.57
N GLN A 119 -17.95 -24.55 2.04
CA GLN A 119 -17.44 -25.62 2.90
C GLN A 119 -18.32 -25.79 4.15
N ARG A 120 -18.98 -26.94 4.31
CA ARG A 120 -19.48 -27.36 5.64
C ARG A 120 -18.48 -28.30 6.29
N ALA A 121 -18.00 -27.93 7.47
CA ALA A 121 -17.53 -28.91 8.43
C ALA A 121 -18.69 -29.89 8.70
N GLY A 122 -18.46 -31.20 8.51
CA GLY A 122 -19.48 -32.22 8.79
C GLY A 122 -19.91 -33.13 7.64
N GLN A 123 -19.37 -33.00 6.42
CA GLN A 123 -19.65 -33.98 5.37
C GLN A 123 -18.92 -35.31 5.61
N SER A 124 -19.65 -36.43 5.54
CA SER A 124 -19.08 -37.77 5.69
C SER A 124 -17.96 -38.06 4.67
N ARG A 125 -17.02 -38.95 5.01
CA ARG A 125 -15.96 -39.44 4.10
C ARG A 125 -16.51 -39.85 2.72
N MET A 126 -17.72 -40.42 2.68
CA MET A 126 -18.37 -40.82 1.43
C MET A 126 -18.67 -39.62 0.53
N GLY A 127 -19.25 -38.55 1.07
CA GLY A 127 -19.55 -37.33 0.33
C GLY A 127 -18.29 -36.64 -0.20
N GLN A 128 -17.20 -36.66 0.58
CA GLN A 128 -15.92 -36.11 0.12
C GLN A 128 -15.33 -36.90 -1.06
N ILE A 129 -15.47 -38.23 -1.09
CA ILE A 129 -15.03 -39.06 -2.22
C ILE A 129 -15.85 -38.77 -3.49
N ASP A 130 -17.15 -38.47 -3.36
CA ASP A 130 -17.98 -38.04 -4.50
C ASP A 130 -17.45 -36.73 -5.10
N MET A 131 -17.16 -35.73 -4.25
CA MET A 131 -16.63 -34.43 -4.69
C MET A 131 -15.20 -34.48 -5.23
N LYS A 132 -14.41 -35.51 -4.87
CA LYS A 132 -13.03 -35.69 -5.36
C LYS A 132 -12.97 -35.91 -6.88
N ASN A 133 -14.07 -36.36 -7.50
CA ASN A 133 -14.15 -36.68 -8.93
C ASN A 133 -13.06 -37.67 -9.41
N PRO A 134 -13.21 -38.98 -9.12
CA PRO A 134 -12.15 -39.99 -9.31
C PRO A 134 -11.59 -40.16 -10.73
N SER A 135 -12.29 -39.69 -11.76
CA SER A 135 -11.83 -39.72 -13.16
C SER A 135 -10.94 -38.53 -13.53
N HIS A 136 -10.94 -37.46 -12.73
CA HIS A 136 -10.20 -36.22 -12.99
C HIS A 136 -9.33 -35.84 -11.79
N THR A 137 -8.36 -36.69 -11.49
CA THR A 137 -7.38 -36.46 -10.41
C THR A 137 -5.96 -36.51 -10.94
N TYR A 138 -5.05 -35.89 -10.19
CA TYR A 138 -3.64 -35.77 -10.51
C TYR A 138 -2.82 -36.33 -9.34
N ASN A 139 -1.73 -37.00 -9.68
CA ASN A 139 -0.65 -37.28 -8.73
C ASN A 139 0.20 -36.02 -8.61
N VAL A 140 0.42 -35.51 -7.40
CA VAL A 140 1.13 -34.24 -7.16
C VAL A 140 2.29 -34.48 -6.21
N SER A 141 3.48 -34.01 -6.58
CA SER A 141 4.67 -34.00 -5.73
C SER A 141 5.07 -32.54 -5.45
N LEU A 142 5.20 -32.21 -4.17
CA LEU A 142 5.54 -30.88 -3.69
C LEU A 142 6.86 -30.94 -2.94
N ARG A 143 7.79 -30.04 -3.27
CA ARG A 143 9.10 -29.97 -2.61
C ARG A 143 9.64 -28.55 -2.55
N ALA A 144 10.44 -28.29 -1.53
CA ALA A 144 11.19 -27.05 -1.37
C ALA A 144 12.66 -27.35 -1.07
N ALA A 145 13.57 -26.63 -1.73
CA ALA A 145 14.99 -26.58 -1.40
C ALA A 145 15.33 -25.17 -0.91
N ALA A 146 16.10 -25.06 0.17
CA ALA A 146 16.55 -23.80 0.71
C ALA A 146 18.04 -23.90 1.04
N GLN A 147 18.74 -22.78 1.01
CA GLN A 147 20.17 -22.70 1.27
C GLN A 147 20.53 -23.10 2.71
N THR A 148 19.71 -22.73 3.69
CA THR A 148 19.96 -23.09 5.10
C THR A 148 18.93 -24.07 5.66
N GLU A 149 19.36 -24.83 6.67
CA GLU A 149 18.48 -25.73 7.44
C GLU A 149 17.33 -24.98 8.12
N ARG A 150 17.61 -23.78 8.65
CA ARG A 150 16.60 -22.96 9.34
C ARG A 150 15.45 -22.61 8.40
N THR A 151 15.77 -22.09 7.23
CA THR A 151 14.79 -21.71 6.21
C THR A 151 14.03 -22.93 5.72
N ALA A 152 14.71 -24.05 5.47
CA ALA A 152 14.04 -25.31 5.13
C ALA A 152 13.06 -25.76 6.22
N LYS A 153 13.43 -25.70 7.51
CA LYS A 153 12.52 -26.09 8.59
C LYS A 153 11.30 -25.19 8.71
N ASN A 154 11.45 -23.88 8.49
CA ASN A 154 10.34 -22.93 8.51
C ASN A 154 9.29 -23.21 7.42
N LEU A 155 9.72 -23.72 6.27
CA LEU A 155 8.80 -24.02 5.15
C LEU A 155 7.90 -25.24 5.41
N GLN A 156 8.19 -26.08 6.42
CA GLN A 156 7.44 -27.31 6.67
C GLN A 156 5.94 -27.07 6.91
N ASP A 157 5.60 -25.98 7.61
CA ASP A 157 4.22 -25.71 8.03
C ASP A 157 3.46 -24.79 7.07
N SER A 158 4.13 -24.27 6.04
CA SER A 158 3.57 -23.28 5.13
C SER A 158 2.30 -23.73 4.42
N LEU A 159 2.13 -25.03 4.16
CA LEU A 159 0.99 -25.59 3.43
C LEU A 159 -0.03 -26.32 4.32
N ASN A 160 0.16 -26.32 5.65
CA ASN A 160 -0.71 -27.08 6.56
C ASN A 160 -2.18 -26.61 6.50
N HIS A 161 -2.40 -25.32 6.24
CA HIS A 161 -3.73 -24.71 6.10
C HIS A 161 -4.55 -25.27 4.90
N LEU A 162 -3.90 -25.96 3.96
CA LEU A 162 -4.55 -26.64 2.84
C LEU A 162 -5.00 -28.06 3.17
N SER A 163 -4.81 -28.50 4.41
CA SER A 163 -5.29 -29.79 4.90
C SER A 163 -6.82 -29.82 4.95
N GLY A 164 -7.40 -30.92 4.47
CA GLY A 164 -8.83 -31.19 4.61
C GLY A 164 -9.15 -31.96 5.90
N THR A 165 -10.43 -32.31 6.08
CA THR A 165 -10.92 -32.94 7.33
C THR A 165 -10.28 -34.30 7.64
N PHE A 166 -10.05 -35.13 6.62
CA PHE A 166 -9.55 -36.51 6.80
C PHE A 166 -8.20 -36.76 6.11
N TYR A 167 -7.74 -35.80 5.31
CA TYR A 167 -6.53 -35.87 4.52
C TYR A 167 -5.76 -34.56 4.67
N ALA A 168 -4.56 -34.64 5.22
CA ALA A 168 -3.73 -33.49 5.56
C ALA A 168 -2.45 -33.44 4.71
N ILE A 169 -1.84 -32.27 4.69
CA ILE A 169 -0.54 -32.02 4.08
C ILE A 169 0.42 -31.67 5.20
N GLU A 170 1.55 -32.36 5.27
CA GLU A 170 2.60 -32.04 6.24
C GLU A 170 3.96 -32.00 5.56
N GLY A 171 4.76 -30.96 5.85
CA GLY A 171 6.14 -30.86 5.39
C GLY A 171 7.08 -31.75 6.22
N LYS A 172 7.88 -32.58 5.53
CA LYS A 172 8.95 -33.38 6.13
C LYS A 172 10.30 -32.81 5.73
N TYR A 173 11.07 -32.34 6.71
CA TYR A 173 12.48 -31.99 6.51
C TYR A 173 13.31 -33.24 6.22
N LEU A 174 14.02 -33.24 5.10
CA LEU A 174 14.84 -34.36 4.61
C LEU A 174 16.35 -34.10 4.72
N GLY A 175 16.77 -32.92 5.17
CA GLY A 175 18.19 -32.52 5.13
C GLY A 175 18.74 -32.51 3.70
N GLU A 176 19.99 -32.95 3.55
CA GLU A 176 20.64 -33.22 2.26
C GLU A 176 20.20 -34.60 1.75
N ASN A 177 19.32 -34.62 0.74
CA ASN A 177 18.79 -35.84 0.16
C ASN A 177 19.07 -35.90 -1.33
N GLU A 178 20.13 -36.61 -1.71
CA GLU A 178 20.60 -36.74 -3.09
C GLU A 178 19.54 -37.29 -4.04
N ASN A 179 18.69 -38.22 -3.58
CA ASN A 179 17.66 -38.82 -4.42
C ASN A 179 16.52 -37.85 -4.73
N GLU A 180 16.04 -37.10 -3.73
CA GLU A 180 15.01 -36.07 -3.95
C GLU A 180 15.59 -34.87 -4.72
N TYR A 181 16.85 -34.53 -4.49
CA TYR A 181 17.53 -33.48 -5.25
C TYR A 181 17.64 -33.84 -6.73
N ARG A 182 18.06 -35.07 -7.06
CA ARG A 182 18.10 -35.55 -8.46
C ARG A 182 16.72 -35.53 -9.11
N ARG A 183 15.68 -35.97 -8.40
CA ARG A 183 14.29 -35.90 -8.88
C ARG A 183 13.85 -34.45 -9.12
N MET A 184 14.27 -33.53 -8.27
CA MET A 184 14.02 -32.10 -8.39
C MET A 184 14.63 -31.49 -9.65
N LEU A 185 15.87 -31.87 -9.98
CA LEU A 185 16.55 -31.48 -11.21
C LEU A 185 15.89 -32.08 -12.47
N ASN A 186 15.45 -33.34 -12.40
CA ASN A 186 14.84 -34.04 -13.53
C ASN A 186 13.32 -33.77 -13.68
N HIS A 187 12.73 -32.95 -12.81
CA HIS A 187 11.28 -32.72 -12.76
C HIS A 187 10.43 -33.99 -12.61
N GLU A 188 10.91 -34.97 -11.82
CA GLU A 188 10.23 -36.26 -11.62
C GLU A 188 9.28 -36.27 -10.42
N ILE A 189 8.22 -37.08 -10.49
CA ILE A 189 7.31 -37.36 -9.38
C ILE A 189 7.95 -38.32 -8.38
N THR A 190 7.83 -37.99 -7.10
CA THR A 190 8.19 -38.89 -6.01
C THR A 190 7.02 -39.84 -5.70
N TYR A 191 7.10 -41.07 -6.19
CA TYR A 191 6.15 -42.12 -5.83
C TYR A 191 6.45 -42.74 -4.46
N PRO A 192 5.41 -43.16 -3.71
CA PRO A 192 5.60 -43.85 -2.45
C PRO A 192 6.28 -45.20 -2.66
N ASN A 193 7.34 -45.46 -1.89
CA ASN A 193 8.02 -46.76 -1.90
C ASN A 193 7.15 -47.86 -1.26
N GLY A 194 7.57 -49.13 -1.37
CA GLY A 194 6.80 -50.28 -0.89
C GLY A 194 6.42 -50.21 0.60
N PHE A 195 7.28 -49.61 1.43
CA PHE A 195 6.99 -49.38 2.85
C PHE A 195 5.99 -48.24 3.06
N GLU A 196 6.22 -47.09 2.40
CA GLU A 196 5.31 -45.94 2.41
C GLU A 196 3.92 -46.32 1.88
N MET A 197 3.78 -47.29 0.97
CA MET A 197 2.47 -47.79 0.51
C MET A 197 1.64 -48.43 1.64
N VAL A 198 2.28 -48.94 2.70
CA VAL A 198 1.62 -49.57 3.84
C VAL A 198 1.27 -48.56 4.95
N THR A 199 2.05 -47.50 5.10
CA THR A 199 1.84 -46.45 6.11
C THR A 199 0.67 -45.53 5.75
N ARG A 200 0.34 -44.60 6.67
CA ARG A 200 -0.65 -43.53 6.45
C ARG A 200 -0.05 -42.24 5.88
N ARG A 201 1.27 -42.18 5.70
CA ARG A 201 1.99 -41.04 5.13
C ARG A 201 2.50 -41.39 3.75
N LYS A 202 2.15 -40.61 2.74
CA LYS A 202 2.54 -40.83 1.34
C LYS A 202 3.36 -39.64 0.85
N SER A 203 4.44 -39.91 0.15
CA SER A 203 5.30 -38.91 -0.48
C SER A 203 4.68 -38.20 -1.70
N MET A 204 3.43 -38.55 -2.04
CA MET A 204 2.66 -38.03 -3.16
C MET A 204 1.25 -37.66 -2.69
N LEU A 205 0.77 -36.52 -3.16
CA LEU A 205 -0.60 -36.07 -2.97
C LEU A 205 -1.49 -36.52 -4.13
N VAL A 206 -2.78 -36.69 -3.86
CA VAL A 206 -3.79 -36.88 -4.92
C VAL A 206 -4.75 -35.71 -4.86
N CYS A 207 -4.80 -34.92 -5.92
CA CYS A 207 -5.58 -33.69 -6.01
C CYS A 207 -6.52 -33.73 -7.21
N ASN A 208 -7.75 -33.26 -7.06
CA ASN A 208 -8.59 -32.88 -8.19
C ASN A 208 -8.17 -31.49 -8.71
N ILE A 209 -8.83 -30.99 -9.75
CA ILE A 209 -8.46 -29.70 -10.36
C ILE A 209 -8.58 -28.51 -9.38
N LYS A 210 -9.62 -28.49 -8.54
CA LYS A 210 -9.84 -27.42 -7.56
C LYS A 210 -8.82 -27.47 -6.42
N GLU A 211 -8.33 -28.65 -6.05
CA GLU A 211 -7.28 -28.80 -5.04
C GLU A 211 -5.89 -28.50 -5.61
N LEU A 212 -5.64 -28.92 -6.86
CA LEU A 212 -4.38 -28.65 -7.56
C LEU A 212 -4.18 -27.15 -7.77
N ALA A 213 -5.25 -26.42 -8.08
CA ALA A 213 -5.23 -24.98 -8.28
C ALA A 213 -4.60 -24.21 -7.11
N ASN A 214 -4.71 -24.70 -5.86
CA ASN A 214 -4.08 -24.07 -4.69
C ASN A 214 -2.54 -24.00 -4.78
N PHE A 215 -1.90 -24.89 -5.55
CA PHE A 215 -0.45 -25.01 -5.63
C PHE A 215 0.14 -24.39 -6.90
N ILE A 216 -0.64 -24.33 -7.98
CA ILE A 216 -0.18 -23.87 -9.31
C ILE A 216 -0.67 -22.47 -9.65
N THR A 217 -1.67 -21.94 -8.94
CA THR A 217 -2.19 -20.61 -9.19
C THR A 217 -1.36 -19.60 -8.41
N VAL A 218 -0.51 -18.87 -9.12
CA VAL A 218 0.20 -17.72 -8.56
C VAL A 218 -0.78 -16.55 -8.51
N PRO A 219 -1.03 -15.96 -7.32
CA PRO A 219 -1.97 -14.85 -7.18
C PRO A 219 -1.50 -13.59 -7.91
N SER A 220 -2.43 -12.68 -8.20
CA SER A 220 -2.07 -11.28 -8.50
C SER A 220 -1.27 -10.70 -7.35
N ILE A 221 -0.41 -9.72 -7.62
CA ILE A 221 0.33 -8.98 -6.59
C ILE A 221 -0.60 -8.45 -5.48
N ASP A 222 -1.85 -8.14 -5.82
CA ASP A 222 -2.86 -7.61 -4.91
C ASP A 222 -3.33 -8.62 -3.84
N ALA A 223 -3.24 -9.92 -4.12
CA ALA A 223 -3.63 -11.00 -3.21
C ALA A 223 -2.43 -11.61 -2.44
N LEU A 224 -1.24 -11.03 -2.60
CA LEU A 224 -0.05 -11.38 -1.82
C LEU A 224 0.02 -10.57 -0.51
N PRO A 225 0.62 -11.11 0.55
CA PRO A 225 0.89 -10.36 1.79
C PRO A 225 1.87 -9.19 1.60
N LYS A 226 1.87 -8.20 2.52
CA LYS A 226 2.69 -6.97 2.45
C LYS A 226 4.19 -7.26 2.26
N ALA A 227 4.71 -8.28 2.93
CA ALA A 227 6.09 -8.72 2.76
C ALA A 227 6.34 -9.26 1.34
N SER A 228 5.36 -9.96 0.75
CA SER A 228 5.50 -10.69 -0.51
C SER A 228 5.28 -9.91 -1.80
N ARG A 229 4.84 -8.66 -1.72
CA ARG A 229 4.60 -7.84 -2.93
C ARG A 229 5.88 -7.27 -3.53
N GLY A 230 6.79 -6.75 -2.69
CA GLY A 230 8.00 -6.08 -3.15
C GLY A 230 9.10 -7.01 -3.71
N GLY A 231 8.99 -8.33 -3.50
CA GLY A 231 10.00 -9.31 -3.91
C GLY A 231 9.60 -10.26 -5.04
N THR A 232 8.33 -10.28 -5.46
CA THR A 232 7.80 -11.33 -6.38
C THR A 232 7.83 -10.98 -7.86
N GLY A 233 8.07 -9.71 -8.23
CA GLY A 233 8.16 -9.27 -9.63
C GLY A 233 6.91 -9.54 -10.49
N GLY A 234 5.77 -9.83 -9.85
CA GLY A 234 4.52 -10.18 -10.54
C GLY A 234 3.89 -8.98 -11.25
N LYS A 235 3.29 -9.22 -12.43
CA LYS A 235 2.55 -8.19 -13.18
C LYS A 235 1.08 -8.16 -12.75
N PRO A 236 0.46 -6.97 -12.61
CA PRO A 236 -0.96 -6.87 -12.31
C PRO A 236 -1.84 -7.43 -13.43
N LYS A 237 -3.05 -7.87 -13.08
CA LYS A 237 -4.03 -8.43 -14.03
C LYS A 237 -4.50 -7.32 -14.99
N ALA A 238 -4.19 -7.49 -16.28
CA ALA A 238 -4.27 -6.46 -17.32
C ALA A 238 -5.68 -6.04 -17.79
N GLN A 239 -6.69 -5.98 -16.91
CA GLN A 239 -8.08 -5.71 -17.32
C GLN A 239 -8.81 -4.59 -16.55
N SER A 240 -8.15 -3.82 -15.68
CA SER A 240 -8.76 -2.61 -15.11
C SER A 240 -8.00 -1.36 -15.56
N ALA A 241 -8.72 -0.34 -16.00
CA ALA A 241 -8.15 0.93 -16.50
C ALA A 241 -7.47 1.76 -15.39
N LEU A 242 -7.64 1.38 -14.12
CA LEU A 242 -6.96 1.95 -12.96
C LEU A 242 -6.09 0.88 -12.29
N THR A 243 -5.01 0.49 -12.96
CA THR A 243 -4.01 -0.40 -12.34
C THR A 243 -3.35 0.28 -11.13
N SER A 244 -2.98 -0.48 -10.10
CA SER A 244 -2.07 -0.01 -9.05
C SER A 244 -0.84 0.66 -9.70
N PRO A 245 -0.44 1.87 -9.27
CA PRO A 245 0.69 2.58 -9.86
C PRO A 245 1.96 1.71 -9.86
N ASN A 246 2.81 1.90 -10.87
CA ASN A 246 4.14 1.28 -10.89
C ASN A 246 4.86 1.57 -9.57
N GLU A 247 5.23 0.53 -8.81
CA GLU A 247 5.84 0.67 -7.48
C GLU A 247 7.15 1.46 -7.51
N GLU A 248 7.90 1.40 -8.61
CA GLU A 248 9.13 2.18 -8.77
C GLU A 248 8.83 3.68 -8.80
N VAL A 249 7.80 4.08 -9.56
CA VAL A 249 7.35 5.48 -9.65
C VAL A 249 6.72 5.91 -8.32
N PHE A 250 5.96 5.03 -7.67
CA PHE A 250 5.31 5.36 -6.41
C PHE A 250 6.33 5.63 -5.29
N ARG A 251 7.45 4.90 -5.27
CA ARG A 251 8.54 5.10 -4.29
C ARG A 251 9.17 6.49 -4.36
N GLU A 252 9.12 7.16 -5.51
CA GLU A 252 9.62 8.53 -5.65
C GLU A 252 8.71 9.52 -4.88
N PHE A 253 7.44 9.17 -4.68
CA PHE A 253 6.42 10.02 -4.05
C PHE A 253 6.00 9.55 -2.65
N THR A 254 6.92 9.04 -1.83
CA THR A 254 6.59 8.54 -0.47
C THR A 254 7.04 9.45 0.68
N GLY A 255 7.81 10.51 0.44
CA GLY A 255 8.37 11.36 1.48
C GLY A 255 8.20 12.85 1.22
N GLY A 256 7.74 13.60 2.24
CA GLY A 256 7.56 15.04 2.19
C GLY A 256 6.10 15.49 2.35
N MET A 257 5.67 16.44 1.53
CA MET A 257 4.32 17.03 1.58
C MET A 257 3.27 16.07 1.00
N THR A 258 2.40 15.50 1.83
CA THR A 258 1.35 14.56 1.39
C THR A 258 0.24 15.29 0.65
N ILE A 259 0.04 14.97 -0.63
CA ILE A 259 -0.95 15.62 -1.51
C ILE A 259 -2.27 14.85 -1.68
N GLY A 260 -2.33 13.62 -1.16
CA GLY A 260 -3.52 12.76 -1.21
C GLY A 260 -3.13 11.30 -1.35
N HIS A 261 -4.00 10.51 -1.98
CA HIS A 261 -3.75 9.09 -2.19
C HIS A 261 -3.88 8.71 -3.67
N ALA A 262 -3.15 7.67 -4.08
CA ALA A 262 -3.33 7.10 -5.41
C ALA A 262 -4.73 6.48 -5.56
N VAL A 263 -5.42 6.86 -6.63
CA VAL A 263 -6.65 6.22 -7.08
C VAL A 263 -6.25 4.89 -7.73
N THR A 264 -6.71 3.77 -7.16
CA THR A 264 -6.46 2.41 -7.66
C THR A 264 -7.78 1.69 -7.88
N ALA A 265 -7.83 0.69 -8.76
CA ALA A 265 -9.06 -0.08 -9.05
C ALA A 265 -9.72 -0.74 -7.82
N LEU A 266 -9.00 -0.89 -6.70
CA LEU A 266 -9.56 -1.38 -5.43
C LEU A 266 -10.39 -0.33 -4.67
N ARG A 267 -10.29 0.95 -5.06
CA ARG A 267 -10.92 2.10 -4.38
C ARG A 267 -12.10 2.68 -5.14
N ASP A 268 -12.59 2.01 -6.19
CA ASP A 268 -13.82 2.44 -6.89
C ASP A 268 -15.11 2.17 -6.08
N ASP A 269 -14.99 1.54 -4.89
CA ASP A 269 -16.05 1.61 -3.88
C ASP A 269 -16.06 3.03 -3.28
N THR A 270 -16.96 3.84 -3.82
CA THR A 270 -17.27 5.21 -3.43
C THR A 270 -17.67 5.38 -1.95
N ASP A 271 -17.75 4.29 -1.18
CA ASP A 271 -18.16 4.29 0.23
C ASP A 271 -17.00 4.53 1.22
N THR A 272 -15.73 4.50 0.78
CA THR A 272 -14.57 4.76 1.67
C THR A 272 -13.61 5.81 1.12
N THR A 273 -14.13 6.90 0.56
CA THR A 273 -13.41 8.18 0.53
C THR A 273 -13.30 8.73 1.96
N ASN A 274 -12.47 8.09 2.79
CA ASN A 274 -11.96 8.72 4.00
C ASN A 274 -11.00 9.80 3.54
N GLU A 275 -11.57 10.94 3.14
CA GLU A 275 -10.79 12.12 2.89
C GLU A 275 -10.02 12.46 4.17
N ILE A 276 -8.77 12.91 4.05
CA ILE A 276 -7.96 13.31 5.21
C ILE A 276 -8.69 14.37 6.06
N SER A 277 -9.65 15.07 5.46
CA SER A 277 -10.57 16.03 6.08
C SER A 277 -11.59 15.45 7.05
N ALA A 278 -11.94 14.16 6.96
CA ALA A 278 -12.99 13.51 7.73
C ALA A 278 -12.49 12.76 8.98
N ILE A 279 -11.22 12.99 9.36
CA ILE A 279 -10.56 12.26 10.43
C ILE A 279 -10.88 12.89 11.80
N ASP A 280 -11.47 12.11 12.70
CA ASP A 280 -11.93 12.59 14.02
C ASP A 280 -10.85 12.53 15.11
N SER A 281 -9.75 11.80 14.90
CA SER A 281 -8.71 11.62 15.94
C SER A 281 -7.27 11.76 15.40
N VAL A 282 -6.37 12.23 16.27
CA VAL A 282 -4.95 12.42 15.96
C VAL A 282 -4.28 11.13 15.47
N ASN A 283 -4.52 10.00 16.15
CA ASN A 283 -3.92 8.72 15.78
C ASN A 283 -4.38 8.26 14.39
N GLN A 284 -5.67 8.43 14.07
CA GLN A 284 -6.18 8.12 12.74
C GLN A 284 -5.54 9.00 11.67
N TRP A 285 -5.22 10.27 11.98
CA TRP A 285 -4.55 11.15 11.03
C TRP A 285 -3.15 10.66 10.68
N TRP A 286 -2.39 10.25 11.70
CA TRP A 286 -1.09 9.60 11.51
C TRP A 286 -1.20 8.28 10.73
N ASP A 287 -2.21 7.46 11.03
CA ASP A 287 -2.43 6.21 10.31
C ASP A 287 -2.73 6.46 8.83
N GLU A 288 -3.54 7.48 8.52
CA GLU A 288 -3.92 7.85 7.16
C GLU A 288 -2.73 8.36 6.34
N ILE A 289 -1.89 9.24 6.87
CA ILE A 289 -0.70 9.71 6.13
C ILE A 289 0.37 8.62 5.97
N ASN A 290 0.40 7.62 6.86
CA ASN A 290 1.29 6.48 6.79
C ASN A 290 0.73 5.33 5.92
N LYS A 291 -0.46 5.50 5.34
CA LYS A 291 -1.00 4.51 4.41
C LYS A 291 -0.11 4.38 3.20
N ARG A 292 -0.02 3.15 2.71
CA ARG A 292 0.83 2.80 1.57
C ARG A 292 0.52 3.59 0.30
N ASP A 293 -0.73 4.00 0.11
CA ASP A 293 -1.17 4.71 -1.09
C ASP A 293 -1.14 6.24 -0.92
N ALA A 294 -0.64 6.76 0.21
CA ALA A 294 -0.38 8.18 0.37
C ALA A 294 0.73 8.63 -0.59
N LEU A 295 0.45 9.71 -1.32
CA LEU A 295 1.36 10.36 -2.26
C LEU A 295 1.91 11.62 -1.60
N ALA A 296 3.22 11.75 -1.54
CA ALA A 296 3.93 12.88 -0.99
C ALA A 296 4.96 13.44 -1.98
N LEU A 297 5.10 14.76 -1.98
CA LEU A 297 6.08 15.49 -2.78
C LEU A 297 7.31 15.78 -1.93
N SER A 298 8.49 15.40 -2.42
CA SER A 298 9.75 15.69 -1.75
C SER A 298 10.09 17.17 -1.81
N ALA A 299 11.06 17.60 -1.00
CA ALA A 299 11.61 18.96 -1.08
C ALA A 299 12.13 19.30 -2.49
N GLY A 300 12.68 18.31 -3.21
CA GLY A 300 13.13 18.48 -4.59
C GLY A 300 11.98 18.76 -5.54
N ASP A 301 10.87 18.01 -5.42
CA ASP A 301 9.69 18.17 -6.26
C ASP A 301 9.04 19.55 -6.06
N LEU A 302 9.01 20.04 -4.81
CA LEU A 302 8.43 21.34 -4.46
C LEU A 302 9.19 22.53 -5.04
N THR A 303 10.43 22.35 -5.52
CA THR A 303 11.17 23.41 -6.23
C THR A 303 10.57 23.74 -7.61
N HIS A 304 9.74 22.85 -8.17
CA HIS A 304 9.08 23.05 -9.46
C HIS A 304 7.69 23.70 -9.37
N HIS A 305 7.29 24.13 -8.18
CA HIS A 305 5.95 24.61 -7.84
C HIS A 305 4.85 23.55 -7.98
N TYR A 306 3.84 23.66 -7.12
CA TYR A 306 2.70 22.75 -7.06
C TYR A 306 1.39 23.56 -7.15
N VAL A 307 0.43 23.07 -7.93
CA VAL A 307 -0.88 23.73 -8.12
C VAL A 307 -2.02 22.75 -7.83
N ARG A 308 -2.86 23.09 -6.85
CA ARG A 308 -4.11 22.39 -6.53
C ARG A 308 -5.31 23.17 -7.07
N ALA A 309 -5.92 22.67 -8.14
CA ALA A 309 -7.12 23.24 -8.74
C ALA A 309 -8.37 22.47 -8.30
N ALA A 310 -9.35 23.17 -7.73
CA ALA A 310 -10.61 22.58 -7.27
C ALA A 310 -11.73 23.63 -7.21
N THR A 311 -12.97 23.19 -7.38
CA THR A 311 -14.17 24.01 -7.23
C THR A 311 -14.47 24.33 -5.76
N THR A 312 -15.26 25.37 -5.50
CA THR A 312 -15.73 25.70 -4.14
C THR A 312 -16.53 24.53 -3.57
N GLY A 313 -16.23 24.15 -2.32
CA GLY A 313 -16.87 23.01 -1.64
C GLY A 313 -16.13 21.67 -1.82
N SER A 314 -15.19 21.57 -2.76
CA SER A 314 -14.43 20.33 -3.03
C SER A 314 -13.25 20.08 -2.10
N GLY A 315 -13.31 20.58 -0.86
CA GLY A 315 -12.28 20.30 0.16
C GLY A 315 -10.92 21.01 -0.01
N LYS A 316 -10.77 21.97 -0.94
CA LYS A 316 -9.47 22.65 -1.21
C LYS A 316 -8.77 23.17 0.06
N THR A 317 -9.51 23.88 0.91
CA THR A 317 -8.96 24.45 2.15
C THR A 317 -8.42 23.37 3.07
N VAL A 318 -9.14 22.27 3.22
CA VAL A 318 -8.72 21.19 4.10
C VAL A 318 -7.52 20.45 3.53
N ALA A 319 -7.52 20.19 2.21
CA ALA A 319 -6.36 19.62 1.53
C ALA A 319 -5.11 20.49 1.71
N THR A 320 -5.22 21.82 1.57
CA THR A 320 -4.07 22.73 1.80
C THR A 320 -3.60 22.73 3.25
N LEU A 321 -4.49 22.61 4.24
CA LEU A 321 -4.07 22.47 5.64
C LEU A 321 -3.27 21.18 5.85
N ASN A 322 -3.71 20.06 5.28
CA ASN A 322 -2.98 18.79 5.35
C ASN A 322 -1.64 18.84 4.61
N ASP A 323 -1.60 19.46 3.43
CA ASP A 323 -0.37 19.72 2.68
C ASP A 323 0.64 20.45 3.60
N MET A 324 0.21 21.50 4.31
CA MET A 324 1.07 22.27 5.21
C MET A 324 1.51 21.50 6.47
N LEU A 325 0.59 20.78 7.12
CA LEU A 325 0.91 20.02 8.34
C LEU A 325 1.90 18.89 8.05
N THR A 326 1.76 18.22 6.90
CA THR A 326 2.70 17.17 6.49
C THR A 326 4.02 17.74 6.00
N THR A 327 4.00 18.91 5.36
CA THR A 327 5.23 19.68 5.07
C THR A 327 6.00 19.98 6.33
N HIS A 328 5.32 20.51 7.36
CA HIS A 328 5.95 20.85 8.63
C HIS A 328 6.59 19.64 9.32
N GLU A 329 5.88 18.50 9.34
CA GLU A 329 6.39 17.28 9.94
C GLU A 329 7.57 16.67 9.17
N GLN A 330 7.52 16.65 7.84
CA GLN A 330 8.43 15.84 7.02
C GLN A 330 9.59 16.64 6.41
N LEU A 331 9.41 17.95 6.23
CA LEU A 331 10.36 18.80 5.52
C LEU A 331 10.90 19.89 6.43
N ASN A 332 12.15 20.30 6.18
CA ASN A 332 12.78 21.38 6.91
C ASN A 332 12.55 22.72 6.21
N GLY A 333 12.23 23.75 6.99
CA GLY A 333 12.16 25.13 6.53
C GLY A 333 10.84 25.82 6.85
N PRO A 334 10.78 27.15 6.73
CA PRO A 334 9.58 27.90 7.01
C PRO A 334 8.50 27.65 5.94
N THR A 335 7.27 27.39 6.38
CA THR A 335 6.10 27.30 5.51
C THR A 335 5.20 28.50 5.74
N ILE A 336 4.86 29.24 4.68
CA ILE A 336 4.06 30.47 4.77
C ILE A 336 2.66 30.23 4.22
N LEU A 337 1.64 30.43 5.06
CA LEU A 337 0.23 30.40 4.67
C LEU A 337 -0.30 31.81 4.44
N ILE A 338 -0.84 32.07 3.25
CA ILE A 338 -1.51 33.34 2.92
C ILE A 338 -2.99 33.06 2.65
N ASP A 339 -3.87 33.54 3.53
CA ASP A 339 -5.33 33.51 3.33
C ASP A 339 -5.87 34.92 3.00
N PRO A 340 -6.08 35.25 1.71
CA PRO A 340 -6.60 36.56 1.32
C PRO A 340 -8.09 36.74 1.62
N LYS A 341 -8.83 35.67 1.94
CA LYS A 341 -10.30 35.75 2.13
C LYS A 341 -10.68 36.20 3.54
N GLY A 342 -9.71 36.30 4.45
CA GLY A 342 -9.98 36.62 5.86
C GLY A 342 -10.87 35.58 6.53
N GLY A 343 -10.77 34.32 6.11
CA GLY A 343 -11.55 33.22 6.65
C GLY A 343 -10.94 32.63 7.92
N GLU A 344 -11.47 31.48 8.32
CA GLU A 344 -10.95 30.73 9.47
C GLU A 344 -9.75 29.82 9.10
N MET A 345 -9.21 29.89 7.88
CA MET A 345 -8.19 28.94 7.42
C MET A 345 -6.93 28.97 8.28
N CYS A 346 -6.36 30.16 8.50
CA CYS A 346 -5.17 30.30 9.35
C CYS A 346 -5.45 29.88 10.80
N ARG A 347 -6.64 30.20 11.34
CA ARG A 347 -7.05 29.79 12.68
C ARG A 347 -7.22 28.27 12.79
N ASN A 348 -7.76 27.64 11.75
CA ASN A 348 -7.88 26.18 11.68
C ASN A 348 -6.51 25.54 11.61
N TYR A 349 -5.55 26.11 10.86
CA TYR A 349 -4.16 25.66 10.89
C TYR A 349 -3.60 25.68 12.31
N LEU A 350 -3.72 26.78 13.05
CA LEU A 350 -3.26 26.88 14.45
C LEU A 350 -3.89 25.80 15.34
N ARG A 351 -5.19 25.54 15.18
CA ARG A 351 -5.88 24.48 15.94
C ARG A 351 -5.29 23.11 15.62
N CYS A 352 -5.17 22.77 14.33
CA CYS A 352 -4.62 21.50 13.88
C CYS A 352 -3.15 21.33 14.32
N HIS A 353 -2.32 22.36 14.14
CA HIS A 353 -0.91 22.36 14.52
C HIS A 353 -0.75 22.09 16.01
N ARG A 354 -1.44 22.85 16.86
CA ARG A 354 -1.42 22.62 18.30
C ARG A 354 -1.90 21.22 18.69
N THR A 355 -2.92 20.71 18.01
CA THR A 355 -3.46 19.37 18.29
C THR A 355 -2.50 18.25 17.89
N LEU A 356 -1.76 18.41 16.79
CA LEU A 356 -0.84 17.39 16.28
C LEU A 356 0.55 17.46 16.95
N PHE A 357 1.07 18.66 17.17
CA PHE A 357 2.45 18.90 17.62
C PHE A 357 2.56 19.39 19.07
N GLY A 358 1.43 19.72 19.71
CA GLY A 358 1.33 20.03 21.14
C GLY A 358 1.30 21.52 21.48
N ASP A 359 2.03 22.35 20.74
CA ASP A 359 2.11 23.80 20.96
C ASP A 359 2.14 24.60 19.65
N LEU A 360 2.43 25.91 19.77
CA LEU A 360 2.49 26.88 18.68
C LEU A 360 3.76 27.74 18.78
N ASP A 361 4.79 27.26 19.50
CA ASP A 361 5.99 28.07 19.79
C ASP A 361 6.80 28.38 18.52
N ASP A 362 6.61 27.57 17.48
CA ASP A 362 7.21 27.68 16.15
C ASP A 362 6.28 28.26 15.08
N VAL A 363 5.08 28.74 15.45
CA VAL A 363 4.11 29.30 14.50
C VAL A 363 3.81 30.76 14.79
N GLU A 364 4.08 31.63 13.80
CA GLU A 364 3.70 33.04 13.85
C GLU A 364 2.41 33.31 13.06
N TYR A 365 1.42 33.93 13.70
CA TYR A 365 0.16 34.33 13.07
C TYR A 365 0.06 35.85 12.95
N ILE A 366 0.11 36.34 11.71
CA ILE A 366 -0.01 37.76 11.39
C ILE A 366 -1.32 37.99 10.65
N LYS A 367 -2.20 38.80 11.23
CA LYS A 367 -3.42 39.27 10.57
C LYS A 367 -3.16 40.63 9.94
N VAL A 368 -3.42 40.76 8.63
CA VAL A 368 -3.22 42.02 7.90
C VAL A 368 -4.55 42.48 7.28
N PRO A 369 -5.08 43.67 7.65
CA PRO A 369 -4.61 44.53 8.73
C PRO A 369 -4.88 43.89 10.11
N GLU A 370 -4.14 44.35 11.12
CA GLU A 370 -4.41 44.02 12.53
C GLU A 370 -5.83 44.46 12.92
N GLU A 371 -6.33 43.98 14.06
CA GLU A 371 -7.67 44.37 14.55
C GLU A 371 -7.83 45.89 14.73
N ASN A 372 -6.71 46.57 14.94
CA ASN A 372 -6.61 48.00 15.17
C ASN A 372 -6.56 48.80 13.85
N GLY A 373 -6.59 48.11 12.69
CA GLY A 373 -6.38 48.71 11.37
C GLY A 373 -4.92 48.97 11.01
N ASN A 374 -3.98 48.62 11.89
CA ASN A 374 -2.55 48.75 11.62
C ASN A 374 -2.10 47.72 10.59
N ILE A 375 -1.09 48.08 9.79
CA ILE A 375 -0.46 47.19 8.82
C ILE A 375 0.98 46.98 9.29
N PRO A 376 1.54 45.75 9.22
CA PRO A 376 2.95 45.53 9.51
C PRO A 376 3.82 46.50 8.72
N GLY A 377 4.69 47.23 9.42
CA GLY A 377 5.60 48.18 8.80
C GLY A 377 6.73 47.47 8.06
N ILE A 378 6.45 46.98 6.86
CA ILE A 378 7.46 46.37 5.99
C ILE A 378 8.11 47.50 5.17
N PRO A 379 9.39 47.82 5.42
CA PRO A 379 10.07 48.88 4.68
C PRO A 379 10.24 48.44 3.22
N PHE A 380 9.68 49.23 2.29
CA PHE A 380 9.77 48.89 0.87
C PHE A 380 11.19 49.13 0.32
N PHE A 381 11.80 50.27 0.65
CA PHE A 381 13.15 50.63 0.20
C PHE A 381 14.19 50.21 1.24
N ASP A 382 14.48 48.91 1.30
CA ASP A 382 15.50 48.33 2.16
C ASP A 382 16.31 47.28 1.40
N LEU A 383 17.61 47.53 1.21
CA LEU A 383 18.51 46.62 0.51
C LEU A 383 19.00 45.46 1.37
N ARG A 384 18.91 45.57 2.70
CA ARG A 384 19.54 44.62 3.62
C ARG A 384 19.00 43.18 3.45
N PRO A 385 17.69 42.93 3.25
CA PRO A 385 17.18 41.58 3.00
C PRO A 385 17.75 40.97 1.72
N LEU A 386 17.85 41.74 0.64
CA LEU A 386 18.34 41.26 -0.66
C LEU A 386 19.85 41.02 -0.65
N THR A 387 20.61 41.89 0.00
CA THR A 387 22.08 41.83 0.02
C THR A 387 22.61 40.88 1.09
N ARG A 388 22.15 41.01 2.35
CA ARG A 388 22.72 40.27 3.48
C ARG A 388 22.13 38.87 3.62
N SER A 389 20.84 38.70 3.33
CA SER A 389 20.16 37.41 3.49
C SER A 389 20.14 36.61 2.19
N ALA A 390 19.78 37.25 1.07
CA ALA A 390 19.74 36.57 -0.23
C ALA A 390 21.08 36.60 -1.00
N GLY A 391 22.11 37.30 -0.48
CA GLY A 391 23.44 37.33 -1.08
C GLY A 391 23.52 37.99 -2.45
N ARG A 392 22.55 38.87 -2.80
CA ARG A 392 22.55 39.56 -4.09
C ARG A 392 23.59 40.68 -4.11
N GLU A 393 24.23 40.84 -5.28
CA GLU A 393 25.04 42.02 -5.58
C GLU A 393 24.23 43.30 -5.41
N ARG A 394 24.85 44.34 -4.83
CA ARG A 394 24.16 45.59 -4.45
C ARG A 394 23.43 46.22 -5.63
N GLU A 395 24.11 46.33 -6.78
CA GLU A 395 23.53 46.92 -7.98
C GLU A 395 22.29 46.16 -8.47
N THR A 396 22.34 44.82 -8.43
CA THR A 396 21.22 43.95 -8.78
C THR A 396 20.06 44.14 -7.80
N ALA A 397 20.34 44.18 -6.49
CA ALA A 397 19.32 44.40 -5.46
C ALA A 397 18.64 45.78 -5.59
N ILE A 398 19.39 46.82 -5.96
CA ILE A 398 18.84 48.15 -6.25
C ILE A 398 17.89 48.06 -7.45
N GLN A 399 18.30 47.40 -8.54
CA GLN A 399 17.45 47.27 -9.72
C GLN A 399 16.19 46.44 -9.46
N ASP A 400 16.29 45.35 -8.69
CA ASP A 400 15.11 44.56 -8.30
C ASP A 400 14.07 45.41 -7.53
N LEU A 401 14.53 46.27 -6.61
CA LEU A 401 13.65 47.17 -5.86
C LEU A 401 12.99 48.22 -6.76
N ILE A 402 13.75 48.78 -7.70
CA ILE A 402 13.24 49.74 -8.69
C ILE A 402 12.16 49.08 -9.55
N ASP A 403 12.45 47.90 -10.10
CA ASP A 403 11.50 47.15 -10.92
C ASP A 403 10.22 46.80 -10.14
N HIS A 404 10.37 46.36 -8.89
CA HIS A 404 9.23 46.08 -8.01
C HIS A 404 8.43 47.35 -7.69
N TYR A 405 9.10 48.49 -7.49
CA TYR A 405 8.41 49.77 -7.29
C TYR A 405 7.58 50.16 -8.50
N PHE A 406 8.12 50.02 -9.71
CA PHE A 406 7.38 50.29 -10.93
C PHE A 406 6.24 49.30 -11.18
N GLN A 407 6.38 48.03 -10.76
CA GLN A 407 5.25 47.10 -10.76
C GLN A 407 4.12 47.58 -9.84
N LEU A 408 4.44 48.08 -8.65
CA LEU A 408 3.45 48.69 -7.75
C LEU A 408 2.81 49.94 -8.36
N LEU A 409 3.60 50.84 -8.96
CA LEU A 409 3.05 52.01 -9.64
C LEU A 409 2.10 51.63 -10.77
N ARG A 410 2.45 50.63 -11.58
CA ARG A 410 1.57 50.11 -12.64
C ARG A 410 0.28 49.52 -12.08
N PHE A 411 0.35 48.86 -10.93
CA PHE A 411 -0.83 48.31 -10.25
C PHE A 411 -1.74 49.43 -9.73
N VAL A 412 -1.18 50.49 -9.14
CA VAL A 412 -1.95 51.57 -8.51
C VAL A 412 -2.47 52.60 -9.53
N LEU A 413 -1.64 53.04 -10.47
CA LEU A 413 -1.94 54.13 -11.42
C LEU A 413 -2.43 53.63 -12.79
N GLY A 414 -2.32 52.33 -13.04
CA GLY A 414 -2.57 51.72 -14.35
C GLY A 414 -1.32 51.71 -15.23
N ARG A 415 -1.21 50.65 -16.04
CA ARG A 415 -0.03 50.40 -16.88
C ARG A 415 0.23 51.50 -17.91
N GLU A 416 -0.82 51.97 -18.60
CA GLU A 416 -0.69 53.01 -19.63
C GLU A 416 -0.16 54.33 -19.07
N THR A 417 -0.66 54.75 -17.90
CA THR A 417 -0.24 55.98 -17.22
C THR A 417 1.26 55.97 -16.91
N VAL A 418 1.76 54.85 -16.39
CA VAL A 418 3.17 54.70 -16.03
C VAL A 418 4.05 54.60 -17.27
N ASP A 419 3.66 53.80 -18.26
CA ASP A 419 4.47 53.57 -19.46
C ASP A 419 4.55 54.83 -20.36
N GLN A 420 3.55 55.72 -20.32
CA GLN A 420 3.59 57.03 -21.01
C GLN A 420 4.51 58.06 -20.32
N ALA A 421 4.76 57.93 -19.01
CA ALA A 421 5.53 58.88 -18.21
C ALA A 421 7.05 58.58 -18.23
N PHE A 422 7.62 58.32 -19.40
CA PHE A 422 9.01 57.83 -19.55
C PHE A 422 10.05 58.69 -18.80
N VAL A 423 10.01 60.01 -18.98
CA VAL A 423 10.97 60.94 -18.36
C VAL A 423 10.85 60.92 -16.83
N ALA A 424 9.61 60.88 -16.31
CA ALA A 424 9.37 60.82 -14.86
C ALA A 424 9.89 59.51 -14.26
N ASN A 425 9.73 58.40 -14.97
CA ASN A 425 10.25 57.10 -14.55
C ASN A 425 11.79 57.13 -14.49
N GLU A 426 12.45 57.71 -15.49
CA GLU A 426 13.92 57.81 -15.52
C GLU A 426 14.46 58.69 -14.37
N ILE A 427 13.84 59.83 -14.11
CA ILE A 427 14.17 60.69 -12.97
C ILE A 427 14.02 59.90 -11.67
N LEU A 428 12.91 59.21 -11.49
CA LEU A 428 12.61 58.48 -10.27
C LEU A 428 13.56 57.29 -10.06
N THR A 429 13.94 56.56 -11.12
CA THR A 429 15.00 55.55 -11.10
C THR A 429 16.32 56.14 -10.61
N ASN A 430 16.73 57.29 -11.14
CA ASN A 430 18.00 57.92 -10.76
C ASN A 430 17.99 58.46 -9.34
N LEU A 431 16.85 58.99 -8.86
CA LEU A 431 16.69 59.40 -7.47
C LEU A 431 16.79 58.21 -6.52
N ILE A 432 16.12 57.10 -6.82
CA ILE A 432 16.22 55.87 -6.00
C ILE A 432 17.67 55.37 -5.96
N LYS A 433 18.35 55.33 -7.11
CA LYS A 433 19.78 54.96 -7.17
C LYS A 433 20.66 55.89 -6.35
N GLY A 434 20.43 57.21 -6.42
CA GLY A 434 21.16 58.20 -5.65
C GLY A 434 20.97 58.03 -4.14
N LEU A 435 19.73 57.73 -3.70
CA LEU A 435 19.44 57.45 -2.29
C LEU A 435 20.09 56.16 -1.78
N PHE A 436 20.36 55.20 -2.68
CA PHE A 436 21.09 53.96 -2.37
C PHE A 436 22.60 54.03 -2.63
N ASP A 437 23.14 55.20 -3.02
CA ASP A 437 24.56 55.38 -3.31
C ASP A 437 25.44 54.91 -2.14
N GLU A 438 26.56 54.27 -2.44
CA GLU A 438 27.41 53.66 -1.42
C GLU A 438 28.09 54.70 -0.51
N LYS A 439 28.37 55.89 -1.04
CA LYS A 439 29.09 56.95 -0.30
C LYS A 439 28.15 57.95 0.34
N ASN A 440 27.10 58.34 -0.37
CA ASN A 440 26.23 59.46 0.00
C ASN A 440 24.79 59.02 0.32
N GLY A 441 24.47 57.74 0.10
CA GLY A 441 23.16 57.17 0.35
C GLY A 441 23.11 56.31 1.61
N SER A 442 22.05 55.51 1.73
CA SER A 442 21.79 54.61 2.85
C SER A 442 21.34 53.25 2.31
N ASP A 443 21.55 52.17 3.07
CA ASP A 443 21.00 50.84 2.75
C ASP A 443 19.46 50.78 2.87
N TYR A 444 18.85 51.79 3.50
CA TYR A 444 17.41 51.91 3.67
C TYR A 444 16.97 53.39 3.64
N PHE A 445 15.78 53.65 3.12
CA PHE A 445 15.10 54.94 3.22
C PHE A 445 13.58 54.79 3.17
N THR A 446 12.83 55.85 3.45
CA THR A 446 11.37 55.87 3.45
C THR A 446 10.82 56.49 2.16
N ILE A 447 9.55 56.23 1.85
CA ILE A 447 8.89 56.93 0.73
C ILE A 447 8.88 58.46 0.92
N GLY A 448 8.91 58.93 2.17
CA GLY A 448 9.05 60.35 2.51
C GLY A 448 10.39 60.90 2.05
N ASP A 449 11.49 60.18 2.30
CA ASP A 449 12.83 60.58 1.86
C ASP A 449 12.92 60.66 0.32
N LEU A 450 12.27 59.73 -0.40
CA LEU A 450 12.18 59.80 -1.86
C LEU A 450 11.36 61.01 -2.33
N LEU A 451 10.26 61.33 -1.65
CA LEU A 451 9.44 62.50 -1.96
C LEU A 451 10.23 63.80 -1.72
N ASP A 452 10.98 63.87 -0.62
CA ASP A 452 11.80 65.03 -0.30
C ASP A 452 12.96 65.18 -1.29
N ALA A 453 13.63 64.08 -1.67
CA ALA A 453 14.63 64.10 -2.73
C ALA A 453 14.06 64.57 -4.08
N ALA A 454 12.83 64.15 -4.43
CA ALA A 454 12.16 64.61 -5.64
C ALA A 454 11.79 66.11 -5.58
N ARG A 455 11.35 66.60 -4.41
CA ARG A 455 11.07 68.04 -4.19
C ARG A 455 12.35 68.87 -4.28
N ASP A 456 13.42 68.43 -3.65
CA ASP A 456 14.72 69.09 -3.71
C ASP A 456 15.25 69.13 -5.14
N PHE A 457 15.13 68.03 -5.88
CA PHE A 457 15.47 67.99 -7.30
C PHE A 457 14.63 68.98 -8.12
N GLN A 458 13.33 69.10 -7.85
CA GLN A 458 12.46 70.07 -8.54
C GLN A 458 12.83 71.53 -8.20
N HIS A 459 13.15 71.80 -6.93
CA HIS A 459 13.52 73.14 -6.46
C HIS A 459 14.90 73.57 -6.99
N HIS A 460 15.90 72.69 -6.90
CA HIS A 460 17.27 72.98 -7.31
C HIS A 460 17.55 72.71 -8.79
N GLY A 461 16.84 71.79 -9.44
CA GLY A 461 16.94 71.58 -10.89
C GLY A 461 16.56 72.84 -11.68
N ARG A 462 15.54 73.57 -11.22
CA ARG A 462 15.19 74.91 -11.76
C ARG A 462 16.28 75.97 -11.53
N SER A 463 17.16 75.78 -10.55
CA SER A 463 18.28 76.71 -10.30
C SER A 463 19.50 76.42 -11.19
N ILE A 464 19.60 75.21 -11.75
CA ILE A 464 20.67 74.83 -12.69
C ILE A 464 20.37 75.34 -14.11
N GLU A 465 19.10 75.42 -14.54
CA GLU A 465 18.72 76.11 -15.78
C GLU A 465 19.12 77.60 -15.77
N ASN A 466 19.21 78.23 -14.60
CA ASN A 466 19.66 79.61 -14.45
C ASN A 466 21.20 79.76 -14.38
N LEU A 467 21.97 78.66 -14.38
CA LEU A 467 23.44 78.71 -14.41
C LEU A 467 23.99 78.68 -15.85
N GLU A 468 23.21 78.24 -16.84
CA GLU A 468 23.58 78.36 -18.26
C GLU A 468 23.46 79.79 -18.80
N GLU A 469 22.87 80.73 -18.05
CA GLU A 469 22.79 82.15 -18.40
C GLU A 469 23.83 83.05 -17.70
N VAL A 470 24.77 82.51 -16.92
CA VAL A 470 25.82 83.32 -16.27
C VAL A 470 27.17 83.19 -17.01
N ASP A 471 27.26 84.07 -18.01
CA ASP A 471 28.39 84.70 -18.72
C ASP A 471 29.11 83.97 -19.89
N PRO A 472 29.36 84.69 -21.02
CA PRO A 472 29.88 84.18 -22.30
C PRO A 472 31.40 84.05 -22.43
#